data_AF-A0A973YZF1-F1
#
_entry.id   AF-A0A973YZF1-F1
#
_cell.length_a   1.000
_cell.length_b   1.000
_cell.length_c   1.000
_cell.angle_alpha   90.00
_cell.angle_beta   90.00
_cell.angle_gamma   90.00
#
_symmetry.space_group_name_H-M   'P 1'
#
loop_
_entity.id
_entity.type
_entity.pdbx_description
1 polymer ?
#
loop_
_entity_poly.entity_id
_entity_poly.type
_entity_poly.pdbx_seq_one_letter_code
_entity_poly.pdbx_strand_id
1 'polypeptide(L)'
;MTDFLDSCADPTAGLGAVRLVGADVFLPHVVLNHPLSPQDAEVVAASFEVFPPVTEPVAPEQWVMAWHDWSTVTVLARLTGDVPVTSPADPDAVLGPAREWVRWSGAVAQLSASAHPGATGPVVDAVAAQPLALCRGAVRAVLRRDFGTAGRLARWVALVHAAGVRLPVDPVLLVDHIGPRIGAEPRRLLDLAVARHLVEAA
;
A
#
# COMPACT_ATOMS: atom_id res chain seq x y z
N MET A 1 -10.69 -11.78 10.09
CA MET A 1 -10.02 -12.57 9.02
C MET A 1 -10.32 -14.06 9.14
N THR A 2 -10.37 -14.62 10.34
CA THR A 2 -10.79 -16.02 10.59
C THR A 2 -12.14 -16.34 9.95
N ASP A 3 -13.18 -15.52 10.18
CA ASP A 3 -14.50 -15.72 9.57
C ASP A 3 -14.46 -15.79 8.03
N PHE A 4 -13.58 -15.01 7.40
CA PHE A 4 -13.39 -15.06 5.95
C PHE A 4 -12.77 -16.41 5.53
N LEU A 5 -11.72 -16.85 6.23
CA LEU A 5 -11.05 -18.11 5.94
C LEU A 5 -12.00 -19.31 6.12
N ASP A 6 -12.82 -19.30 7.17
CA ASP A 6 -13.84 -20.32 7.43
C ASP A 6 -14.94 -20.35 6.37
N SER A 7 -15.20 -19.20 5.72
CA SER A 7 -16.18 -19.10 4.63
C SER A 7 -15.65 -19.59 3.27
N CYS A 8 -14.33 -19.75 3.13
CA CYS A 8 -13.71 -20.18 1.88
C CYS A 8 -13.93 -21.67 1.63
N ALA A 9 -14.31 -22.02 0.40
CA ALA A 9 -14.39 -23.44 -0.01
C ALA A 9 -13.01 -24.14 -0.01
N ASP A 10 -11.94 -23.39 -0.27
CA ASP A 10 -10.55 -23.83 -0.13
C ASP A 10 -9.80 -22.85 0.80
N PRO A 11 -9.43 -23.28 2.02
CA PRO A 11 -8.67 -22.45 2.95
C PRO A 11 -7.31 -21.98 2.39
N THR A 12 -6.67 -22.77 1.53
CA THR A 12 -5.37 -22.40 0.92
C THR A 12 -5.55 -21.20 0.00
N ALA A 13 -6.61 -21.18 -0.81
CA ALA A 13 -6.98 -20.03 -1.63
C ALA A 13 -7.31 -18.80 -0.77
N GLY A 14 -7.96 -18.99 0.38
CA GLY A 14 -8.21 -17.93 1.36
C GLY A 14 -6.91 -17.30 1.90
N LEU A 15 -5.93 -18.13 2.29
CA LEU A 15 -4.61 -17.66 2.71
C LEU A 15 -3.88 -16.93 1.56
N GLY A 16 -4.03 -17.41 0.32
CA GLY A 16 -3.49 -16.74 -0.86
C GLY A 16 -4.11 -15.35 -1.08
N ALA A 17 -5.40 -15.18 -0.78
CA ALA A 17 -6.07 -13.89 -0.85
C ALA A 17 -5.57 -12.92 0.23
N VAL A 18 -5.41 -13.38 1.48
CA VAL A 18 -4.79 -12.59 2.57
C VAL A 18 -3.40 -12.12 2.15
N ARG A 19 -2.60 -13.04 1.60
CA ARG A 19 -1.26 -12.78 1.09
C ARG A 19 -1.22 -11.74 -0.02
N LEU A 20 -2.18 -11.78 -0.95
CA LEU A 20 -2.29 -10.85 -2.07
C LEU A 20 -2.72 -9.44 -1.62
N VAL A 21 -3.65 -9.33 -0.68
CA VAL A 21 -4.09 -8.04 -0.13
C VAL A 21 -2.96 -7.37 0.66
N GLY A 22 -2.18 -8.15 1.41
CA GLY A 22 -1.03 -7.69 2.20
C GLY A 22 -1.41 -6.70 3.28
N ALA A 23 -0.62 -5.64 3.46
CA ALA A 23 -0.81 -4.66 4.54
C ALA A 23 -2.23 -4.06 4.62
N ASP A 24 -2.98 -4.07 3.51
CA ASP A 24 -4.36 -3.59 3.49
C ASP A 24 -5.35 -4.45 4.29
N VAL A 25 -5.00 -5.70 4.63
CA VAL A 25 -5.83 -6.53 5.54
C VAL A 25 -5.94 -5.88 6.92
N PHE A 26 -4.98 -5.01 7.27
CA PHE A 26 -4.94 -4.31 8.55
C PHE A 26 -5.69 -2.97 8.54
N LEU A 27 -6.20 -2.50 7.40
CA LEU A 27 -6.90 -1.21 7.30
C LEU A 27 -8.04 -1.04 8.32
N PRO A 28 -8.91 -2.04 8.56
CA PRO A 28 -9.93 -1.92 9.61
C PRO A 28 -9.32 -1.64 11.00
N HIS A 29 -8.15 -2.22 11.30
CA HIS A 29 -7.48 -2.07 12.58
C HIS A 29 -6.79 -0.71 12.71
N VAL A 30 -6.14 -0.22 11.64
CA VAL A 30 -5.43 1.06 11.67
C VAL A 30 -6.35 2.27 11.46
N VAL A 31 -7.46 2.12 10.75
CA VAL A 31 -8.44 3.21 10.50
C VAL A 31 -9.47 3.30 11.64
N LEU A 32 -10.03 2.17 12.08
CA LEU A 32 -11.09 2.16 13.09
C LEU A 32 -10.55 1.98 14.52
N ASN A 33 -9.23 1.90 14.68
CA ASN A 33 -8.56 1.60 15.94
C ASN A 33 -9.12 0.34 16.63
N HIS A 34 -9.45 -0.67 15.82
CA HIS A 34 -9.95 -1.95 16.32
C HIS A 34 -8.77 -2.88 16.63
N PRO A 35 -8.66 -3.44 17.84
CA PRO A 35 -7.60 -4.39 18.15
C PRO A 35 -7.55 -5.56 17.17
N LEU A 36 -6.35 -5.98 16.78
CA LEU A 36 -6.16 -7.21 16.00
C LEU A 36 -6.31 -8.41 16.94
N SER A 37 -7.22 -9.34 16.63
CA SER A 37 -7.36 -10.56 17.43
C SER A 37 -6.15 -11.48 17.21
N PRO A 38 -5.76 -12.29 18.21
CA PRO A 38 -4.70 -13.28 18.03
C PRO A 38 -4.96 -14.25 16.88
N GLN A 39 -6.22 -14.68 16.70
CA GLN A 39 -6.61 -15.59 15.61
C GLN A 39 -6.44 -14.95 14.23
N ASP A 40 -6.73 -13.66 14.10
CA ASP A 40 -6.52 -12.93 12.86
C ASP A 40 -5.03 -12.73 12.55
N ALA A 41 -4.20 -12.51 13.58
CA ALA A 41 -2.75 -12.49 13.44
C ALA A 41 -2.20 -13.85 12.98
N GLU A 42 -2.70 -14.95 13.54
CA GLU A 42 -2.35 -16.32 13.13
C GLU A 42 -2.70 -16.61 11.66
N VAL A 43 -3.84 -16.12 11.16
CA VAL A 43 -4.20 -16.25 9.73
C VAL A 43 -3.18 -15.56 8.83
N VAL A 44 -2.71 -14.37 9.21
CA VAL A 44 -1.66 -13.68 8.44
C VAL A 44 -0.35 -14.46 8.51
N ALA A 45 0.06 -14.93 9.70
CA ALA A 45 1.27 -15.74 9.85
C ALA A 45 1.22 -17.02 9.00
N ALA A 46 0.10 -17.76 9.06
CA ALA A 46 -0.14 -18.96 8.26
C ALA A 46 -0.06 -18.68 6.76
N SER A 47 -0.48 -17.49 6.30
CA SER A 47 -0.35 -17.11 4.89
C SER A 47 1.11 -17.03 4.43
N PHE A 48 2.03 -16.60 5.30
CA PHE A 48 3.47 -16.57 5.02
C PHE A 48 4.13 -17.93 5.15
N GLU A 49 3.60 -18.83 5.97
CA GLU A 49 4.07 -20.22 6.03
C GLU A 49 3.70 -20.99 4.75
N VAL A 50 2.47 -20.82 4.26
CA VAL A 50 1.98 -21.48 3.04
C VAL A 50 2.53 -20.82 1.77
N PHE A 51 2.69 -19.50 1.77
CA PHE A 51 3.25 -18.72 0.66
C PHE A 51 4.49 -17.92 1.13
N PRO A 52 5.67 -18.57 1.17
CA PRO A 52 6.89 -17.98 1.71
C PRO A 52 7.26 -16.64 1.06
N PRO A 53 7.82 -15.71 1.85
CA PRO A 53 8.25 -14.41 1.33
C PRO A 53 9.43 -14.55 0.38
N VAL A 54 9.62 -13.55 -0.48
CA VAL A 54 10.81 -13.50 -1.35
C VAL A 54 12.01 -13.00 -0.56
N THR A 55 12.99 -13.86 -0.34
CA THR A 55 14.22 -13.51 0.41
C THR A 55 15.35 -13.00 -0.48
N GLU A 56 15.41 -13.46 -1.74
CA GLU A 56 16.46 -13.09 -2.71
C GLU A 56 15.84 -12.61 -4.03
N PRO A 57 15.26 -11.40 -4.05
CA PRO A 57 14.61 -10.86 -5.25
C PRO A 57 15.65 -10.50 -6.32
N VAL A 58 15.44 -10.97 -7.56
CA VAL A 58 16.29 -10.67 -8.72
C VAL A 58 15.55 -9.95 -9.84
N ALA A 59 14.22 -10.14 -9.93
CA ALA A 59 13.36 -9.49 -10.91
C ALA A 59 12.57 -8.31 -10.30
N PRO A 60 12.14 -7.32 -11.11
CA PRO A 60 11.35 -6.19 -10.62
C PRO A 60 10.07 -6.60 -9.86
N GLU A 61 9.37 -7.63 -10.31
CA GLU A 61 8.13 -8.11 -9.69
C GLU A 61 8.42 -8.76 -8.32
N GLN A 62 9.58 -9.42 -8.19
CA GLN A 62 10.04 -9.99 -6.93
C GLN A 62 10.41 -8.91 -5.91
N TRP A 63 10.98 -7.79 -6.37
CA TRP A 63 11.23 -6.63 -5.51
C TRP A 63 9.92 -6.02 -5.01
N VAL A 64 8.91 -5.87 -5.87
CA VAL A 64 7.58 -5.41 -5.43
C VAL A 64 6.99 -6.34 -4.38
N MET A 65 7.09 -7.67 -4.59
CA MET A 65 6.61 -8.66 -3.64
C MET A 65 7.38 -8.57 -2.30
N ALA A 66 8.71 -8.54 -2.32
CA ALA A 66 9.51 -8.42 -1.09
C ALA A 66 9.16 -7.17 -0.26
N TRP A 67 8.89 -6.03 -0.91
CA TRP A 67 8.46 -4.81 -0.21
C TRP A 67 7.02 -4.85 0.29
N HIS A 68 6.12 -5.51 -0.44
CA HIS A 68 4.75 -5.76 0.01
C HIS A 68 4.72 -6.68 1.23
N ASP A 69 5.56 -7.71 1.23
CA ASP A 69 5.78 -8.65 2.33
C ASP A 69 6.27 -7.91 3.56
N TRP A 70 7.36 -7.15 3.39
CA TRP A 70 7.93 -6.34 4.45
C TRP A 70 6.92 -5.37 5.05
N SER A 71 6.11 -4.71 4.21
CA SER A 71 5.06 -3.81 4.68
C SER A 71 4.02 -4.55 5.52
N THR A 72 3.62 -5.74 5.09
CA THR A 72 2.61 -6.56 5.79
C THR A 72 3.13 -7.03 7.14
N VAL A 73 4.33 -7.62 7.19
CA VAL A 73 4.94 -8.11 8.44
C VAL A 73 5.26 -6.94 9.38
N THR A 74 5.65 -5.77 8.85
CA THR A 74 5.90 -4.57 9.66
C THR A 74 4.62 -4.07 10.35
N VAL A 75 3.48 -4.06 9.66
CA VAL A 75 2.20 -3.68 10.27
C VAL A 75 1.75 -4.73 11.29
N LEU A 76 1.90 -6.02 10.96
CA LEU A 76 1.60 -7.11 11.89
C LEU A 76 2.40 -6.94 13.19
N ALA A 77 3.72 -6.78 13.10
CA ALA A 77 4.60 -6.62 14.24
C ALA A 77 4.22 -5.40 15.11
N ARG A 78 3.82 -4.28 14.49
CA ARG A 78 3.34 -3.11 15.24
C ARG A 78 2.04 -3.38 16.00
N LEU A 79 1.12 -4.14 15.41
CA LEU A 79 -0.18 -4.44 16.02
C LEU A 79 -0.07 -5.52 17.11
N THR A 80 0.88 -6.44 17.00
CA THR A 80 1.14 -7.49 18.00
C THR A 80 2.15 -7.08 19.07
N GLY A 81 2.87 -5.97 18.87
CA GLY A 81 3.93 -5.52 19.78
C GLY A 81 5.25 -6.27 19.61
N ASP A 82 5.47 -6.92 18.46
CA ASP A 82 6.69 -7.63 18.12
C ASP A 82 7.82 -6.69 17.68
N VAL A 83 9.01 -7.27 17.49
CA VAL A 83 10.24 -6.56 17.13
C VAL A 83 10.13 -5.96 15.71
N PRO A 84 10.68 -4.75 15.47
CA PRO A 84 10.76 -4.17 14.14
C PRO A 84 11.42 -5.10 13.11
N VAL A 85 10.83 -5.16 11.92
CA VAL A 85 11.27 -6.02 10.82
C VAL A 85 12.32 -5.30 9.98
N THR A 86 13.46 -5.95 9.74
CA THR A 86 14.52 -5.43 8.85
C THR A 86 13.99 -5.28 7.43
N SER A 87 14.29 -4.15 6.79
CA SER A 87 13.93 -3.92 5.38
C SER A 87 14.66 -4.88 4.44
N PRO A 88 14.04 -5.34 3.35
CA PRO A 88 14.63 -6.32 2.44
C PRO A 88 15.85 -5.77 1.69
N ALA A 89 15.86 -4.47 1.38
CA ALA A 89 16.99 -3.76 0.77
C ALA A 89 16.81 -2.24 0.88
N ASP A 90 17.64 -1.49 0.15
CA ASP A 90 17.42 -0.07 -0.14
C ASP A 90 16.15 0.12 -1.00
N PRO A 91 15.30 1.12 -0.74
CA PRO A 91 14.09 1.38 -1.53
C PRO A 91 14.40 1.66 -3.02
N ASP A 92 15.60 2.11 -3.38
CA ASP A 92 16.02 2.29 -4.78
C ASP A 92 16.00 0.96 -5.56
N ALA A 93 16.14 -0.18 -4.89
CA ALA A 93 16.07 -1.50 -5.53
C ALA A 93 14.70 -1.79 -6.17
N VAL A 94 13.62 -1.21 -5.61
CA VAL A 94 12.25 -1.36 -6.15
C VAL A 94 11.78 -0.11 -6.89
N LEU A 95 12.11 1.07 -6.39
CA LEU A 95 11.61 2.33 -6.94
C LEU A 95 12.43 2.78 -8.17
N GLY A 96 13.73 2.50 -8.17
CA GLY A 96 14.69 3.10 -9.09
C GLY A 96 14.83 4.63 -8.89
N PRO A 97 15.55 5.31 -9.80
CA PRO A 97 15.85 6.72 -9.62
C PRO A 97 14.65 7.62 -9.96
N ALA A 98 14.28 8.53 -9.07
CA ALA A 98 13.11 9.41 -9.22
C ALA A 98 13.14 10.34 -10.46
N ARG A 99 14.34 10.61 -11.03
CA ARG A 99 14.48 11.34 -12.31
C ARG A 99 13.80 10.61 -13.47
N GLU A 100 13.67 9.28 -13.38
CA GLU A 100 12.91 8.41 -14.31
C GLU A 100 11.44 8.28 -13.86
N TRP A 101 10.83 9.42 -13.51
CA TRP A 101 9.56 9.53 -12.79
C TRP A 101 8.41 8.69 -13.39
N VAL A 102 8.41 8.43 -14.71
CA VAL A 102 7.39 7.58 -15.34
C VAL A 102 7.47 6.14 -14.81
N ARG A 103 8.67 5.54 -14.85
CA ARG A 103 8.90 4.18 -14.34
C ARG A 103 8.76 4.15 -12.82
N TRP A 104 9.38 5.12 -12.15
CA TRP A 104 9.32 5.27 -10.69
C TRP A 104 7.89 5.35 -10.17
N SER A 105 7.02 6.18 -10.78
CA SER A 105 5.61 6.27 -10.38
C SER A 105 4.83 4.97 -10.60
N GLY A 106 5.23 4.15 -11.58
CA GLY A 106 4.68 2.80 -11.75
C GLY A 106 5.01 1.90 -10.57
N ALA A 107 6.26 1.89 -10.11
CA ALA A 107 6.69 1.14 -8.93
C ALA A 107 6.00 1.63 -7.65
N VAL A 108 5.90 2.95 -7.46
CA VAL A 108 5.16 3.54 -6.32
C VAL A 108 3.69 3.12 -6.32
N ALA A 109 3.02 3.12 -7.49
CA ALA A 109 1.64 2.66 -7.58
C ALA A 109 1.51 1.17 -7.21
N GLN A 110 2.45 0.32 -7.62
CA GLN A 110 2.46 -1.10 -7.24
C GLN A 110 2.57 -1.31 -5.72
N LEU A 111 3.22 -0.38 -5.00
CA LEU A 111 3.37 -0.39 -3.55
C LEU A 111 2.26 0.38 -2.80
N SER A 112 1.11 0.61 -3.42
CA SER A 112 -0.03 1.34 -2.79
C SER A 112 -0.49 0.80 -1.43
N ALA A 113 -0.40 -0.52 -1.19
CA ALA A 113 -0.76 -1.10 0.11
C ALA A 113 0.13 -0.60 1.27
N SER A 114 1.36 -0.18 0.98
CA SER A 114 2.27 0.42 1.96
C SER A 114 1.87 1.85 2.34
N ALA A 115 0.96 2.47 1.59
CA ALA A 115 0.49 3.83 1.87
C ALA A 115 -0.78 3.83 2.75
N HIS A 116 -0.71 3.27 3.95
CA HIS A 116 -1.82 3.27 4.91
C HIS A 116 -1.66 4.37 5.98
N PRO A 117 -2.71 4.71 6.75
CA PRO A 117 -2.59 5.63 7.88
C PRO A 117 -1.54 5.17 8.88
N GLY A 118 -0.68 6.09 9.32
CA GLY A 118 0.45 5.78 10.21
C GLY A 118 1.59 4.98 9.56
N ALA A 119 1.58 4.79 8.23
CA ALA A 119 2.68 4.15 7.53
C ALA A 119 3.98 4.93 7.70
N THR A 120 5.06 4.22 8.00
CA THR A 120 6.41 4.77 8.10
C THR A 120 7.43 3.77 7.57
N GLY A 121 8.63 4.25 7.26
CA GLY A 121 9.76 3.43 6.87
C GLY A 121 10.31 3.79 5.49
N PRO A 122 11.33 3.07 5.02
CA PRO A 122 12.22 3.53 3.96
C PRO A 122 11.53 3.84 2.62
N VAL A 123 10.54 3.04 2.19
CA VAL A 123 9.76 3.35 0.97
C VAL A 123 8.90 4.60 1.17
N VAL A 124 8.28 4.76 2.33
CA VAL A 124 7.48 5.95 2.64
C VAL A 124 8.36 7.19 2.62
N ASP A 125 9.53 7.13 3.26
CA ASP A 125 10.49 8.21 3.33
C ASP A 125 11.02 8.58 1.92
N ALA A 126 11.35 7.57 1.10
CA ALA A 126 11.82 7.76 -0.27
C ALA A 126 10.75 8.40 -1.18
N VAL A 127 9.48 8.01 -1.03
CA VAL A 127 8.37 8.61 -1.78
C VAL A 127 8.10 10.05 -1.30
N ALA A 128 8.09 10.29 0.01
CA ALA A 128 7.88 11.61 0.60
C ALA A 128 8.99 12.61 0.22
N ALA A 129 10.22 12.13 -0.01
CA ALA A 129 11.34 12.94 -0.50
C ALA A 129 11.17 13.40 -1.96
N GLN A 130 10.22 12.84 -2.72
CA GLN A 130 10.07 13.07 -4.16
C GLN A 130 8.66 13.56 -4.57
N PRO A 131 8.11 14.63 -3.94
CA PRO A 131 6.74 15.06 -4.15
C PRO A 131 6.43 15.45 -5.61
N LEU A 132 7.41 16.02 -6.32
CA LEU A 132 7.26 16.40 -7.73
C LEU A 132 7.13 15.17 -8.65
N ALA A 133 7.94 14.12 -8.44
CA ALA A 133 7.87 12.90 -9.23
C ALA A 133 6.54 12.16 -9.00
N LEU A 134 6.11 12.08 -7.74
CA LEU A 134 4.82 11.52 -7.34
C LEU A 134 3.64 12.24 -8.02
N CYS A 135 3.59 13.56 -7.92
CA CYS A 135 2.49 14.34 -8.49
C CYS A 135 2.47 14.30 -10.03
N ARG A 136 3.65 14.28 -10.68
CA ARG A 136 3.74 14.05 -12.14
C ARG A 136 3.15 12.71 -12.54
N GLY A 137 3.46 11.65 -11.78
CA GLY A 137 2.87 10.32 -11.98
C GLY A 137 1.35 10.35 -11.87
N ALA A 138 0.82 10.92 -10.79
CA ALA A 138 -0.62 11.01 -10.54
C ALA A 138 -1.34 11.78 -11.65
N VAL A 139 -0.87 12.98 -12.00
CA VAL A 139 -1.44 13.80 -13.07
C VAL A 139 -1.38 13.09 -14.42
N ARG A 140 -0.25 12.42 -14.73
CA ARG A 140 -0.13 11.65 -15.97
C ARG A 140 -1.14 10.51 -16.02
N ALA A 141 -1.35 9.78 -14.93
CA ALA A 141 -2.33 8.69 -14.85
C ALA A 141 -3.75 9.21 -15.11
N VAL A 142 -4.12 10.34 -14.49
CA VAL A 142 -5.41 11.03 -14.73
C VAL A 142 -5.56 11.42 -16.20
N LEU A 143 -4.55 12.08 -16.79
CA LEU A 143 -4.60 12.52 -18.20
C LEU A 143 -4.71 11.35 -19.19
N ARG A 144 -4.16 10.18 -18.84
CA ARG A 144 -4.27 8.95 -19.63
C ARG A 144 -5.55 8.16 -19.36
N ARG A 145 -6.41 8.63 -18.45
CA ARG A 145 -7.61 7.92 -18.00
C ARG A 145 -7.32 6.56 -17.37
N ASP A 146 -6.11 6.37 -16.84
CA ASP A 146 -5.75 5.20 -16.05
C ASP A 146 -6.13 5.46 -14.58
N PHE A 147 -7.43 5.35 -14.28
CA PHE A 147 -7.95 5.65 -12.95
C PHE A 147 -7.57 4.58 -11.90
N GLY A 148 -7.12 3.39 -12.34
CA GLY A 148 -6.55 2.39 -11.43
C GLY A 148 -5.21 2.85 -10.87
N THR A 149 -4.29 3.23 -11.75
CA THR A 149 -3.00 3.81 -11.33
C THR A 149 -3.20 5.16 -10.63
N ALA A 150 -4.13 5.99 -11.10
CA ALA A 150 -4.40 7.29 -10.49
C ALA A 150 -4.89 7.14 -9.04
N GLY A 151 -5.78 6.19 -8.73
CA GLY A 151 -6.24 5.93 -7.36
C GLY A 151 -5.09 5.51 -6.44
N ARG A 152 -4.25 4.58 -6.88
CA ARG A 152 -3.05 4.12 -6.15
C ARG A 152 -2.07 5.26 -5.86
N LEU A 153 -1.85 6.14 -6.84
CA LEU A 153 -0.98 7.30 -6.67
C LEU A 153 -1.61 8.40 -5.82
N ALA A 154 -2.93 8.62 -5.93
CA ALA A 154 -3.65 9.56 -5.08
C ALA A 154 -3.58 9.17 -3.60
N ARG A 155 -3.61 7.86 -3.30
CA ARG A 155 -3.37 7.32 -1.96
C ARG A 155 -2.00 7.72 -1.40
N TRP A 156 -0.94 7.61 -2.21
CA TRP A 156 0.40 8.10 -1.83
C TRP A 156 0.46 9.61 -1.67
N VAL A 157 -0.16 10.38 -2.59
CA VAL A 157 -0.24 11.84 -2.48
C VAL A 157 -0.93 12.25 -1.17
N ALA A 158 -2.02 11.58 -0.81
CA ALA A 158 -2.74 11.80 0.45
C ALA A 158 -1.89 11.47 1.68
N LEU A 159 -1.14 10.36 1.67
CA LEU A 159 -0.23 10.03 2.77
C LEU A 159 0.86 11.10 2.95
N VAL A 160 1.49 11.50 1.86
CA VAL A 160 2.55 12.53 1.86
C VAL A 160 2.00 13.88 2.31
N HIS A 161 0.76 14.19 1.94
CA HIS A 161 0.04 15.37 2.45
C HIS A 161 -0.18 15.31 3.97
N ALA A 162 -0.69 14.19 4.49
CA ALA A 162 -0.92 13.98 5.92
C ALA A 162 0.38 14.04 6.75
N ALA A 163 1.53 13.75 6.12
CA ALA A 163 2.86 13.94 6.71
C ALA A 163 3.36 15.40 6.71
N GLY A 164 2.55 16.36 6.22
CA GLY A 164 2.89 17.78 6.19
C GLY A 164 3.84 18.20 5.06
N VAL A 165 4.09 17.33 4.08
CA VAL A 165 4.95 17.64 2.94
C VAL A 165 4.19 18.55 1.96
N ARG A 166 4.83 19.63 1.52
CA ARG A 166 4.25 20.54 0.52
C ARG A 166 4.19 19.88 -0.85
N LEU A 167 3.00 19.88 -1.44
CA LEU A 167 2.72 19.25 -2.72
C LEU A 167 2.45 20.31 -3.82
N PRO A 168 2.86 20.05 -5.07
CA PRO A 168 2.54 20.92 -6.22
C PRO A 168 1.11 20.75 -6.73
N VAL A 169 0.32 19.83 -6.14
CA VAL A 169 -1.09 19.59 -6.45
C VAL A 169 -1.89 19.59 -5.17
N ASP A 170 -3.14 20.03 -5.25
CA ASP A 170 -4.09 19.93 -4.14
C ASP A 170 -4.59 18.46 -4.03
N PRO A 171 -4.33 17.77 -2.92
CA PRO A 171 -4.71 16.37 -2.73
C PRO A 171 -6.23 16.17 -2.63
N VAL A 172 -6.98 17.13 -2.04
CA VAL A 172 -8.44 17.08 -1.94
C VAL A 172 -9.02 17.12 -3.35
N LEU A 173 -8.61 18.10 -4.16
CA LEU A 173 -9.11 18.26 -5.53
C LEU A 173 -8.72 17.08 -6.43
N LEU A 174 -7.54 16.49 -6.24
CA LEU A 174 -7.11 15.30 -6.97
C LEU A 174 -8.02 14.10 -6.67
N VAL A 175 -8.28 13.84 -5.38
CA VAL A 175 -9.14 12.74 -4.92
C VAL A 175 -10.58 12.92 -5.42
N ASP A 176 -11.13 14.12 -5.30
CA ASP A 176 -12.47 14.45 -5.79
C ASP A 176 -12.58 14.30 -7.32
N HIS A 177 -11.53 14.67 -8.05
CA HIS A 177 -11.48 14.48 -9.50
C HIS A 177 -11.47 13.00 -9.88
N ILE A 178 -10.75 12.15 -9.16
CA ILE A 178 -10.65 10.71 -9.47
C ILE A 178 -11.94 9.96 -9.10
N GLY A 179 -12.57 10.34 -7.99
CA GLY A 179 -13.67 9.58 -7.36
C GLY A 179 -14.78 9.13 -8.32
N PRO A 180 -15.41 10.01 -9.10
CA PRO A 180 -16.48 9.63 -10.03
C PRO A 180 -16.05 8.70 -11.17
N ARG A 181 -14.75 8.51 -11.41
CA ARG A 181 -14.19 7.82 -12.59
C ARG A 181 -13.55 6.47 -12.26
N ILE A 182 -13.51 6.11 -10.97
CA ILE A 182 -12.78 4.95 -10.50
C ILE A 182 -13.46 3.60 -10.82
N GLY A 183 -14.78 3.64 -11.02
CA GLY A 183 -15.62 2.48 -11.28
C GLY A 183 -16.05 1.75 -10.01
N ALA A 184 -16.53 0.52 -10.14
CA ALA A 184 -17.07 -0.30 -9.04
C ALA A 184 -16.14 -1.44 -8.59
N GLU A 185 -14.91 -1.49 -9.10
CA GLU A 185 -13.97 -2.55 -8.77
C GLU A 185 -13.45 -2.36 -7.32
N PRO A 186 -13.58 -3.38 -6.43
CA PRO A 186 -13.32 -3.22 -5.00
C PRO A 186 -11.92 -2.71 -4.65
N ARG A 187 -10.88 -3.17 -5.36
CA ARG A 187 -9.50 -2.75 -5.06
C ARG A 187 -9.30 -1.27 -5.35
N ARG A 188 -9.82 -0.77 -6.47
CA ARG A 188 -9.76 0.66 -6.76
C ARG A 188 -10.61 1.49 -5.79
N LEU A 189 -11.78 1.00 -5.40
CA LEU A 189 -12.60 1.66 -4.38
C LEU A 189 -11.86 1.77 -3.05
N LEU A 190 -11.12 0.72 -2.66
CA LEU A 190 -10.27 0.73 -1.46
C LEU A 190 -9.19 1.80 -1.54
N ASP A 191 -8.44 1.87 -2.65
CA ASP A 191 -7.38 2.87 -2.83
C ASP A 191 -7.93 4.31 -2.66
N LEU A 192 -9.12 4.58 -3.20
CA LEU A 192 -9.79 5.87 -3.04
C LEU A 192 -10.31 6.10 -1.62
N ALA A 193 -10.87 5.08 -0.97
CA ALA A 193 -11.35 5.20 0.40
C ALA A 193 -10.20 5.56 1.37
N VAL A 194 -9.04 4.91 1.22
CA VAL A 194 -7.85 5.23 2.00
C VAL A 194 -7.34 6.64 1.68
N ALA A 195 -7.29 7.02 0.40
CA ALA A 195 -6.87 8.36 0.00
C ALA A 195 -7.76 9.45 0.64
N ARG A 196 -9.09 9.26 0.64
CA ARG A 196 -10.04 10.19 1.28
C ARG A 196 -9.79 10.29 2.77
N HIS A 197 -9.70 9.15 3.45
CA HIS A 197 -9.45 9.12 4.88
C HIS A 197 -8.14 9.85 5.27
N LEU A 198 -7.07 9.65 4.49
CA LEU A 198 -5.78 10.33 4.73
C LEU A 198 -5.86 11.84 4.52
N VAL A 199 -6.63 12.32 3.52
CA VAL A 199 -6.83 13.75 3.30
C VAL A 199 -7.70 14.39 4.39
N GLU A 200 -8.73 13.67 4.85
CA GLU A 200 -9.62 14.14 5.93
C GLU A 200 -8.94 14.19 7.30
N ALA A 201 -7.89 13.37 7.49
CA ALA A 201 -7.13 13.29 8.74
C ALA A 201 -5.94 14.27 8.82
N ALA A 202 -5.61 14.98 7.74
CA ALA A 202 -4.49 15.93 7.63
C ALA A 202 -4.84 17.33 8.14
#